data_AF-A0A1J5WJI3-F1
#
_entry.id   AF-A0A1J5WJI3-F1
#
_cell.length_a   1.000
_cell.length_b   1.000
_cell.length_c   1.000
_cell.angle_alpha   90.00
_cell.angle_beta   90.00
_cell.angle_gamma   90.00
#
_symmetry.space_group_name_H-M   'P 1'
#
loop_
_entity.id
_entity.type
_entity.pdbx_description
1 polymer ?
#
loop_
_entity_poly.entity_id
_entity_poly.type
_entity_poly.pdbx_seq_one_letter_code
_entity_poly.pdbx_strand_id
1 'polypeptide(L)'
;MKLVLFVSVFLGYVVAVEDASGVSGDAGGLFAEDEDKTFGMLKEIKGGMRNGEKLKDINPQMLRGKEDVGSHTFVFGKGDDADEGADVFLNLRVGIREENKTHIKDGEFDLGMIKHLILVSNAVQLLPALKIHEDNKMFMMDLYCENLSELGDLLKKRKGVFSVR
;
A
#
# COMPACT_ATOMS: atom_id res chain seq x y z
N MET A 1 8.74 1.08 -19.27
CA MET A 1 8.14 2.37 -18.89
C MET A 1 9.12 3.12 -17.99
N LYS A 2 9.28 4.44 -18.13
CA LYS A 2 10.06 5.25 -17.17
C LYS A 2 9.11 5.62 -16.03
N LEU A 3 9.25 4.97 -14.88
CA LEU A 3 8.51 5.33 -13.67
C LEU A 3 9.14 6.61 -13.10
N VAL A 4 8.36 7.68 -12.95
CA VAL A 4 8.82 8.90 -12.30
C VAL A 4 8.58 8.73 -10.80
N LEU A 5 9.66 8.52 -10.05
CA LEU A 5 9.61 8.44 -8.60
C LEU A 5 9.55 9.88 -8.05
N PHE A 6 8.41 10.30 -7.50
CA PHE A 6 8.36 11.52 -6.70
C PHE A 6 8.71 11.16 -5.25
N VAL A 7 9.98 11.34 -4.88
CA VAL A 7 10.43 11.18 -3.49
C VAL A 7 10.32 12.53 -2.80
N SER A 8 9.19 12.81 -2.16
CA SER A 8 9.03 13.98 -1.30
C SER A 8 9.42 13.61 0.14
N VAL A 9 10.58 14.12 0.60
CA VAL A 9 11.02 14.00 2.00
C VAL A 9 10.36 15.12 2.79
N PHE A 10 9.14 14.88 3.29
CA PHE A 10 8.51 15.80 4.23
C PHE A 10 8.95 15.43 5.65
N LEU A 11 9.91 16.19 6.19
CA LEU A 11 10.28 16.14 7.60
C LEU A 11 9.15 16.80 8.41
N GLY A 12 8.16 15.99 8.79
CA GLY A 12 7.03 16.41 9.63
C GLY A 12 6.03 17.32 8.91
N TYR A 13 5.02 16.73 8.28
CA TYR A 13 3.73 17.39 8.10
C TYR A 13 2.62 16.34 8.00
N VAL A 14 1.66 16.40 8.92
CA VAL A 14 0.40 15.66 8.82
C VAL A 14 -0.33 16.25 7.61
N VAL A 15 -0.34 15.53 6.50
CA VAL A 15 -1.18 15.90 5.37
C VAL A 15 -2.61 15.59 5.78
N ALA A 16 -3.35 16.63 6.14
CA ALA A 16 -4.80 16.60 6.07
C ALA A 16 -5.16 16.37 4.59
N VAL A 17 -5.44 15.12 4.24
CA VAL A 17 -6.07 14.80 2.97
C VAL A 17 -7.50 15.32 3.08
N GLU A 18 -7.82 16.37 2.32
CA GLU A 18 -9.16 16.90 2.24
C GLU A 18 -10.13 15.81 1.76
N ASP A 19 -11.28 15.75 2.44
CA ASP A 19 -12.35 14.80 2.24
C ASP A 19 -12.73 14.65 0.76
N ALA A 20 -12.29 13.56 0.13
CA ALA A 20 -13.03 12.98 -0.97
C ALA A 20 -14.18 12.17 -0.36
N SER A 21 -15.27 12.87 -0.01
CA SER A 21 -16.54 12.25 0.35
C SER A 21 -17.17 11.60 -0.88
N GLY A 22 -16.57 10.51 -1.35
CA GLY A 22 -17.25 9.52 -2.16
C GLY A 22 -18.00 8.60 -1.21
N VAL A 23 -19.26 8.90 -0.93
CA VAL A 23 -20.18 7.93 -0.34
C VAL A 23 -20.31 6.81 -1.37
N SER A 24 -19.49 5.76 -1.26
CA SER A 24 -19.71 4.52 -2.01
C SER A 24 -20.81 3.74 -1.30
N GLY A 25 -21.97 3.70 -1.94
CA GLY A 25 -23.06 2.84 -1.52
C GLY A 25 -22.63 1.37 -1.53
N ASP A 26 -22.93 0.68 -0.44
CA ASP A 26 -23.33 -0.72 -0.39
C ASP A 26 -22.45 -1.78 -1.11
N ALA A 27 -21.12 -1.64 -1.02
CA ALA A 27 -20.18 -2.73 -1.21
C ALA A 27 -19.34 -2.87 0.06
N GLY A 28 -19.58 -3.91 0.85
CA GLY A 28 -18.96 -4.13 2.16
C GLY A 28 -17.44 -4.26 2.07
N GLY A 29 -16.72 -3.17 2.34
CA GLY A 29 -15.29 -3.21 2.55
C GLY A 29 -14.94 -4.03 3.80
N LEU A 30 -13.87 -4.82 3.73
CA LEU A 30 -13.40 -5.61 4.86
C LEU A 30 -12.45 -4.79 5.72
N PHE A 31 -12.80 -4.66 6.99
CA PHE A 31 -12.10 -3.82 7.95
C PHE A 31 -10.97 -4.59 8.66
N ALA A 32 -9.76 -4.05 8.59
CA ALA A 32 -8.63 -4.43 9.41
C ALA A 32 -8.43 -3.38 10.50
N GLU A 33 -8.69 -3.74 11.74
CA GLU A 33 -8.72 -2.77 12.86
C GLU A 33 -7.35 -2.29 13.32
N ASP A 34 -6.28 -2.98 12.92
CA ASP A 34 -4.91 -2.67 13.28
C ASP A 34 -3.92 -3.13 12.19
N GLU A 35 -2.65 -2.83 12.40
CA GLU A 35 -1.56 -3.14 11.46
C GLU A 35 -1.30 -4.66 11.31
N ASP A 36 -1.50 -5.45 12.38
CA ASP A 36 -1.32 -6.90 12.34
C ASP A 36 -2.41 -7.57 11.49
N LYS A 37 -3.66 -7.14 11.66
CA LYS A 37 -4.79 -7.56 10.82
C LYS A 37 -4.61 -7.08 9.39
N THR A 38 -4.15 -5.85 9.19
CA THR A 38 -3.83 -5.33 7.85
C THR A 38 -2.82 -6.24 7.16
N PHE A 39 -1.76 -6.62 7.87
CA PHE A 39 -0.75 -7.54 7.36
C PHE A 39 -1.29 -8.96 7.09
N GLY A 40 -2.16 -9.47 7.95
CA GLY A 40 -2.88 -10.74 7.72
C GLY A 40 -3.71 -10.70 6.43
N MET A 41 -4.42 -9.60 6.19
CA MET A 41 -5.25 -9.42 5.00
C MET A 41 -4.41 -9.36 3.72
N LEU A 42 -3.25 -8.71 3.75
CA LEU A 42 -2.31 -8.71 2.62
C LEU A 42 -1.86 -10.13 2.23
N LYS A 43 -1.70 -11.04 3.21
CA LYS A 43 -1.34 -12.44 2.95
C LYS A 43 -2.46 -13.23 2.28
N GLU A 44 -3.71 -12.89 2.53
CA GLU A 44 -4.87 -13.58 1.94
C GLU A 44 -5.08 -13.22 0.47
N ILE A 45 -4.62 -12.04 0.04
CA ILE A 45 -4.74 -11.60 -1.35
C ILE A 45 -3.72 -12.34 -2.21
N LYS A 46 -4.20 -12.89 -3.34
CA LYS A 46 -3.38 -13.62 -4.31
C LYS A 46 -3.70 -13.16 -5.72
N GLY A 47 -2.71 -12.57 -6.41
CA GLY A 47 -2.92 -12.04 -7.76
C GLY A 47 -3.92 -10.90 -7.80
N GLY A 48 -4.06 -10.14 -6.70
CA GLY A 48 -5.09 -9.11 -6.55
C GLY A 48 -6.50 -9.66 -6.36
N MET A 49 -6.66 -10.95 -6.07
CA MET A 49 -7.95 -11.59 -5.84
C MET A 49 -8.07 -12.10 -4.42
N ARG A 50 -9.29 -12.10 -3.88
CA ARG A 50 -9.67 -12.77 -2.64
C ARG A 50 -11.10 -13.27 -2.78
N ASN A 51 -11.34 -14.54 -2.48
CA ASN A 51 -12.67 -15.18 -2.58
C ASN A 51 -13.37 -14.96 -3.94
N GLY A 52 -12.61 -14.87 -5.03
CA GLY A 52 -13.15 -14.65 -6.38
C GLY A 52 -13.45 -13.18 -6.73
N GLU A 53 -13.25 -12.26 -5.79
CA GLU A 53 -13.40 -10.82 -6.01
C GLU A 53 -12.03 -10.14 -6.17
N LYS A 54 -12.01 -9.09 -6.98
CA LYS A 54 -10.79 -8.34 -7.32
C LYS A 54 -10.61 -7.17 -6.37
N LEU A 55 -9.39 -7.00 -5.89
CA LEU A 55 -8.99 -5.84 -5.09
C LEU A 55 -9.17 -4.57 -5.92
N LYS A 56 -9.91 -3.61 -5.35
CA LYS A 56 -10.08 -2.28 -5.93
C LYS A 56 -9.35 -1.23 -5.11
N ASP A 57 -9.41 -1.35 -3.80
CA ASP A 57 -8.90 -0.30 -2.91
C ASP A 57 -8.37 -0.85 -1.58
N ILE A 58 -7.29 -0.23 -1.07
CA ILE A 58 -6.83 -0.34 0.30
C ILE A 58 -6.61 1.08 0.80
N ASN A 59 -7.41 1.51 1.78
CA ASN A 59 -7.28 2.85 2.35
C ASN A 59 -7.15 2.81 3.88
N PRO A 60 -6.34 3.70 4.48
CA PRO A 60 -6.34 3.88 5.91
C PRO A 60 -7.70 4.40 6.35
N GLN A 61 -8.23 3.87 7.44
CA GLN A 61 -9.51 4.33 7.95
C GLN A 61 -9.32 5.53 8.89
N MET A 62 -9.76 6.70 8.44
CA MET A 62 -9.82 7.91 9.26
C MET A 62 -11.09 7.87 10.12
N LEU A 63 -11.06 7.18 11.26
CA LEU A 63 -12.17 7.25 12.23
C LEU A 63 -12.17 8.63 12.91
N ARG A 64 -13.23 9.43 12.69
CA ARG A 64 -13.43 10.71 13.38
C ARG A 64 -13.29 10.51 14.89
N GLY A 65 -12.27 11.16 15.48
CA GLY A 65 -12.08 11.23 16.92
C GLY A 65 -11.37 10.04 17.57
N LYS A 66 -10.80 9.11 16.80
CA LYS A 66 -9.86 8.10 17.31
C LYS A 66 -8.49 8.25 16.65
N GLU A 67 -7.45 8.26 17.47
CA GLU A 67 -6.06 8.09 17.05
C GLU A 67 -5.80 6.64 16.60
N ASP A 68 -6.66 6.04 15.78
CA ASP A 68 -6.47 4.63 15.40
C ASP A 68 -5.33 4.52 14.38
N VAL A 69 -4.17 4.20 14.94
CA VAL A 69 -2.89 4.10 14.25
C VAL A 69 -2.83 2.76 13.50
N GLY A 70 -3.13 2.79 12.19
CA GLY A 70 -2.84 1.67 11.29
C GLY A 70 -3.99 0.75 10.90
N SER A 71 -5.24 1.18 11.11
CA SER A 71 -6.43 0.49 10.59
C SER A 71 -6.64 0.76 9.09
N HIS A 72 -7.08 -0.24 8.33
CA HIS A 72 -7.31 -0.15 6.89
C HIS A 72 -8.62 -0.80 6.46
N THR A 73 -9.26 -0.25 5.44
CA THR A 73 -10.39 -0.87 4.75
C THR A 73 -9.92 -1.43 3.42
N PHE A 74 -10.29 -2.68 3.14
CA PHE A 74 -10.04 -3.36 1.88
C PHE A 74 -11.34 -3.46 1.09
N VAL A 75 -11.37 -2.92 -0.11
CA VAL A 75 -12.54 -2.99 -1.00
C VAL A 75 -12.26 -3.98 -2.11
N PHE A 76 -13.16 -4.95 -2.24
CA PHE A 76 -13.16 -5.91 -3.33
C PHE A 76 -14.41 -5.72 -4.19
N GLY A 77 -14.30 -6.01 -5.47
CA GLY A 77 -15.40 -5.89 -6.42
C GLY A 77 -15.26 -6.85 -7.58
N LYS A 78 -16.20 -6.79 -8.53
CA LYS A 78 -16.13 -7.59 -9.75
C LYS A 78 -14.92 -7.17 -10.58
N GLY A 79 -14.18 -8.14 -11.10
CA GLY A 79 -13.14 -7.90 -12.09
C GLY A 79 -13.77 -7.61 -13.45
N ASP A 80 -13.44 -6.49 -14.05
CA ASP A 80 -13.82 -6.09 -15.40
C ASP A 80 -12.59 -5.84 -16.28
N ASP A 81 -12.75 -6.03 -17.59
CA ASP A 81 -11.64 -6.02 -18.57
C ASP A 81 -10.95 -4.66 -18.72
N ALA A 82 -11.56 -3.59 -18.20
CA ALA A 82 -11.04 -2.21 -18.27
C ALA A 82 -10.21 -1.81 -17.03
N ASP A 83 -10.01 -2.73 -16.08
CA ASP A 83 -9.47 -2.40 -14.77
C ASP A 83 -7.99 -2.00 -14.84
N GLU A 84 -7.72 -0.76 -14.44
CA GLU A 84 -6.41 -0.10 -14.45
C GLU A 84 -5.50 -0.53 -13.28
N GLY A 85 -6.01 -1.35 -12.35
CA GLY A 85 -5.32 -1.80 -11.15
C GLY A 85 -5.87 -1.14 -9.88
N ALA A 86 -5.51 -1.71 -8.73
CA ALA A 86 -5.97 -1.25 -7.43
C ALA A 86 -5.31 0.06 -7.00
N ASP A 87 -6.05 0.86 -6.23
CA ASP A 87 -5.53 1.95 -5.42
C ASP A 87 -5.05 1.37 -4.08
N VAL A 88 -3.78 1.57 -3.74
CA VAL A 88 -3.17 0.99 -2.54
C VAL A 88 -2.52 2.07 -1.70
N PHE A 89 -3.15 2.40 -0.58
CA PHE A 89 -2.61 3.27 0.45
C PHE A 89 -2.41 2.48 1.75
N LEU A 90 -1.14 2.23 2.09
CA LEU A 90 -0.73 1.63 3.36
C LEU A 90 -0.04 2.68 4.24
N ASN A 91 -0.58 2.88 5.44
CA ASN A 91 -0.01 3.72 6.47
C ASN A 91 0.21 2.91 7.75
N LEU A 92 1.44 2.47 7.98
CA LEU A 92 1.82 1.68 9.15
C LEU A 92 2.72 2.54 10.04
N ARG A 93 2.15 3.14 11.08
CA ARG A 93 2.87 4.07 11.97
C ARG A 93 3.52 3.38 13.15
N VAL A 94 2.93 2.30 13.69
CA VAL A 94 3.57 1.48 14.73
C VAL A 94 4.63 0.57 14.11
N GLY A 95 4.33 0.02 12.95
CA GLY A 95 5.11 -0.99 12.26
C GLY A 95 4.63 -2.41 12.54
N ILE A 96 4.85 -3.27 11.54
CA ILE A 96 4.63 -4.72 11.63
C ILE A 96 5.53 -5.28 12.73
N ARG A 97 5.02 -6.18 13.58
CA ARG A 97 5.84 -6.82 14.62
C ARG A 97 7.07 -7.50 14.02
N GLU A 98 8.19 -7.52 14.76
CA GLU A 98 9.45 -8.14 14.30
C GLU A 98 9.28 -9.61 13.86
N GLU A 99 8.40 -10.34 14.55
CA GLU A 99 8.02 -11.73 14.20
C GLU A 99 7.41 -11.84 12.79
N ASN A 100 6.70 -10.81 12.34
CA ASN A 100 6.12 -10.73 11.00
C ASN A 100 7.14 -10.18 9.98
N LYS A 101 8.12 -9.35 10.38
CA LYS A 101 9.17 -8.78 9.50
C LYS A 101 10.17 -9.81 8.99
N THR A 102 10.58 -10.77 9.83
CA THR A 102 11.62 -11.77 9.47
C THR A 102 11.17 -12.78 8.41
N HIS A 103 9.88 -12.77 8.06
CA HIS A 103 9.29 -13.65 7.06
C HIS A 103 8.93 -12.97 5.75
N ILE A 104 9.08 -11.65 5.64
CA ILE A 104 8.70 -10.89 4.45
C ILE A 104 9.72 -11.15 3.34
N LYS A 105 9.33 -11.95 2.34
CA LYS A 105 10.15 -12.23 1.16
C LYS A 105 9.85 -11.22 0.07
N ASP A 106 10.85 -10.96 -0.77
CA ASP A 106 10.67 -10.13 -1.96
C ASP A 106 9.54 -10.70 -2.84
N GLY A 107 8.60 -9.85 -3.24
CA GLY A 107 7.45 -10.23 -4.06
C GLY A 107 6.44 -11.20 -3.40
N GLU A 108 6.45 -11.34 -2.07
CA GLU A 108 5.48 -12.19 -1.34
C GLU A 108 4.03 -11.72 -1.48
N PHE A 109 3.81 -10.41 -1.54
CA PHE A 109 2.48 -9.81 -1.62
C PHE A 109 2.11 -9.51 -3.07
N ASP A 110 1.25 -10.35 -3.64
CA ASP A 110 0.73 -10.18 -4.99
C ASP A 110 -0.67 -9.56 -4.95
N LEU A 111 -0.71 -8.22 -4.99
CA LEU A 111 -1.93 -7.43 -5.02
C LEU A 111 -2.49 -7.24 -6.44
N GLY A 112 -1.92 -7.94 -7.44
CA GLY A 112 -2.31 -7.81 -8.83
C GLY A 112 -1.75 -6.53 -9.46
N MET A 113 -2.49 -5.95 -10.41
CA MET A 113 -2.15 -4.65 -10.98
C MET A 113 -2.40 -3.54 -9.96
N ILE A 114 -1.48 -2.58 -9.85
CA ILE A 114 -1.55 -1.46 -8.90
C ILE A 114 -1.45 -0.18 -9.71
N LYS A 115 -2.49 0.65 -9.64
CA LYS A 115 -2.57 1.93 -10.35
C LYS A 115 -1.87 3.03 -9.56
N HIS A 116 -2.19 3.15 -8.28
CA HIS A 116 -1.57 4.10 -7.35
C HIS A 116 -1.05 3.36 -6.12
N LEU A 117 0.20 3.63 -5.75
CA LEU A 117 0.82 3.05 -4.55
C LEU A 117 1.34 4.14 -3.63
N ILE A 118 0.76 4.26 -2.45
CA ILE A 118 1.17 5.19 -1.40
C ILE A 118 1.61 4.37 -0.19
N LEU A 119 2.89 4.48 0.18
CA LEU A 119 3.45 3.84 1.38
C LEU A 119 3.94 4.90 2.35
N VAL A 120 3.43 4.88 3.59
CA VAL A 120 3.77 5.85 4.64
C VAL A 120 4.37 5.15 5.86
N SER A 121 5.37 5.79 6.47
CA SER A 121 6.09 5.35 7.68
C SER A 121 6.66 3.93 7.50
N ASN A 122 6.35 2.98 8.38
CA ASN A 122 6.88 1.62 8.31
C ASN A 122 6.34 0.83 7.11
N ALA A 123 5.27 1.30 6.44
CA ALA A 123 4.75 0.64 5.24
C ALA A 123 5.75 0.63 4.09
N VAL A 124 6.70 1.58 4.06
CA VAL A 124 7.75 1.62 3.03
C VAL A 124 8.63 0.37 3.06
N GLN A 125 8.77 -0.28 4.23
CA GLN A 125 9.49 -1.54 4.37
C GLN A 125 8.83 -2.70 3.60
N LEU A 126 7.56 -2.58 3.21
CA LEU A 126 6.85 -3.55 2.38
C LEU A 126 7.17 -3.44 0.89
N LEU A 127 7.81 -2.36 0.44
CA LEU A 127 8.06 -2.14 -1.00
C LEU A 127 8.84 -3.27 -1.71
N PRO A 128 9.86 -3.93 -1.10
CA PRO A 128 10.49 -5.10 -1.68
C PRO A 128 9.56 -6.32 -1.72
N ALA A 129 8.66 -6.43 -0.73
CA ALA A 129 7.71 -7.52 -0.58
C ALA A 129 6.53 -7.46 -1.54
N LEU A 130 6.17 -6.25 -1.99
CA LEU A 130 5.15 -6.06 -3.01
C LEU A 130 5.65 -6.57 -4.35
N LYS A 131 4.91 -7.52 -4.93
CA LYS A 131 5.12 -7.98 -6.29
C LYS A 131 4.56 -6.95 -7.26
N ILE A 132 5.47 -6.23 -7.91
CA ILE A 132 5.13 -5.28 -8.97
C ILE A 132 5.38 -5.99 -10.29
N HIS A 133 4.30 -6.32 -10.99
CA HIS A 133 4.37 -7.02 -12.28
C HIS A 133 4.96 -6.11 -13.37
N GLU A 134 5.66 -6.68 -14.35
CA GLU A 134 6.35 -5.91 -15.40
C GLU A 134 5.38 -5.16 -16.33
N ASP A 135 4.18 -5.70 -16.51
CA ASP A 135 3.07 -5.12 -17.27
C ASP A 135 2.22 -4.16 -16.43
N ASN A 136 2.60 -3.93 -15.17
CA ASN A 136 1.85 -3.03 -14.30
C ASN A 136 1.92 -1.59 -14.84
N LYS A 137 0.76 -1.04 -15.19
CA LYS A 137 0.61 0.33 -15.71
C LYS A 137 0.47 1.35 -14.58
N MET A 138 1.34 1.24 -13.57
CA MET A 138 1.32 2.11 -12.40
C MET A 138 1.43 3.57 -12.82
N PHE A 139 0.43 4.36 -12.46
CA PHE A 139 0.38 5.79 -12.74
C PHE A 139 1.25 6.57 -11.76
N MET A 140 1.22 6.20 -10.47
CA MET A 140 1.90 6.93 -9.41
C MET A 140 2.40 6.02 -8.29
N MET A 141 3.56 6.35 -7.73
CA MET A 141 4.07 5.76 -6.51
C MET A 141 4.70 6.82 -5.62
N ASP A 142 4.16 6.97 -4.41
CA ASP A 142 4.64 7.89 -3.39
C ASP A 142 5.13 7.13 -2.16
N LEU A 143 6.31 7.51 -1.67
CA LEU A 143 6.93 6.90 -0.50
C LEU A 143 7.21 8.00 0.53
N TYR A 144 6.59 7.90 1.70
CA TYR A 144 6.77 8.83 2.80
C TYR A 144 7.48 8.11 3.96
N CYS A 145 8.75 8.45 4.18
CA CYS A 145 9.55 7.92 5.28
C CYS A 145 9.82 9.01 6.31
N GLU A 146 9.80 8.64 7.59
CA GLU A 146 10.26 9.54 8.66
C GLU A 146 11.78 9.70 8.65
N ASN A 147 12.51 8.68 8.17
CA ASN A 147 13.97 8.65 8.11
C ASN A 147 14.49 8.35 6.69
N LEU A 148 15.29 9.26 6.14
CA LEU A 148 15.88 9.15 4.81
C LEU A 148 16.91 8.02 4.69
N SER A 149 17.60 7.67 5.79
CA SER A 149 18.60 6.60 5.79
C SER A 149 17.97 5.23 5.51
N GLU A 150 16.81 4.97 6.09
CA GLU A 150 16.06 3.72 5.88
C GLU A 150 15.58 3.59 4.44
N LEU A 151 15.09 4.70 3.85
CA LEU A 151 14.71 4.74 2.45
C LEU A 151 15.90 4.47 1.54
N GLY A 152 17.04 5.08 1.81
CA GLY A 152 18.27 4.89 1.03
C GLY A 152 18.72 3.43 0.97
N ASP A 153 18.69 2.73 2.09
CA ASP A 153 19.08 1.33 2.15
C ASP A 153 18.02 0.39 1.53
N LEU A 154 16.75 0.73 1.64
CA LEU A 154 15.67 0.00 1.00
C LEU A 154 15.73 0.09 -0.54
N LEU A 155 15.97 1.29 -1.07
CA LEU A 155 16.13 1.50 -2.52
C LEU A 155 17.38 0.79 -3.05
N LYS A 156 18.47 0.73 -2.28
CA LYS A 156 19.68 -0.05 -2.66
C LYS A 156 19.42 -1.55 -2.71
N LYS A 157 18.54 -2.10 -1.87
CA LYS A 157 18.16 -3.53 -1.88
C LYS A 157 17.35 -3.87 -3.12
N ARG A 158 16.43 -2.99 -3.53
CA ARG A 158 15.58 -3.18 -4.71
C ARG A 158 16.26 -2.74 -6.01
N LYS A 159 17.39 -3.35 -6.35
CA LYS A 159 18.09 -3.08 -7.62
C LYS A 159 17.25 -3.56 -8.80
N GLY A 160 16.96 -2.68 -9.76
CA GLY A 160 16.36 -3.04 -11.05
C GLY A 160 15.02 -2.37 -11.39
N VAL A 161 14.35 -1.74 -10.42
CA VAL A 161 13.05 -1.06 -10.67
C VAL A 161 13.14 0.47 -10.58
N PHE A 162 14.10 1.01 -9.82
CA PHE A 162 14.22 2.44 -9.59
C PHE A 162 15.59 2.96 -10.00
N SER A 163 15.61 3.94 -10.91
CA SER A 163 16.78 4.80 -11.15
C SER A 163 16.43 6.17 -10.61
N VAL A 164 17.07 6.55 -9.51
CA VAL A 164 17.07 7.95 -9.06
C VAL A 164 17.98 8.71 -10.04
N ARG A 165 17.43 9.68 -10.76
CA ARG A 165 18.20 10.59 -11.60
C ARG A 165 18.30 11.94 -10.92
#